data_AF-A0A818FVN7-F1
#
_entry.id   AF-A0A818FVN7-F1
#
_cell.length_a   1.000
_cell.length_b   1.000
_cell.length_c   1.000
_cell.angle_alpha   90.00
_cell.angle_beta   90.00
_cell.angle_gamma   90.00
#
_symmetry.space_group_name_H-M   'P 1'
#
loop_
_entity.id
_entity.type
_entity.pdbx_description
1 polymer ?
#
loop_
_entity_poly.entity_id
_entity_poly.type
_entity_poly.pdbx_seq_one_letter_code
_entity_poly.pdbx_strand_id
1 'polypeptide(L)'
;MTNSNSTTVEQNQIHHNLNSLGDVAPKAIPSAENNKEPRPIVEYPHCIDMWTKDHVKSFLLDKELNILLPAFEGMNGRLLHKVYDMCQTSQQAMFSSLKEDVSRSQIITTLSLKDYLTFLEEIKVYVPYTTNDRLNPTSAICNLM
;
A
#
# COMPACT_ATOMS: atom_id res chain seq x y z
N MET A 1 41.68 15.46 -40.09
CA MET A 1 41.60 15.94 -41.49
C MET A 1 40.18 15.69 -41.96
N THR A 2 39.47 16.80 -42.16
CA THR A 2 38.13 16.92 -42.70
C THR A 2 38.09 16.51 -44.17
N ASN A 3 37.01 15.86 -44.62
CA ASN A 3 36.57 16.05 -46.00
C ASN A 3 35.04 16.06 -46.06
N SER A 4 34.56 17.23 -46.46
CA SER A 4 33.21 17.61 -46.81
C SER A 4 32.85 17.04 -48.18
N ASN A 5 31.57 16.79 -48.44
CA ASN A 5 30.97 16.93 -49.77
C ASN A 5 29.48 17.30 -49.61
N SER A 6 29.16 18.56 -49.94
CA SER A 6 27.86 19.04 -50.45
C SER A 6 27.50 18.28 -51.73
N THR A 7 26.25 18.13 -52.19
CA THR A 7 25.24 19.12 -52.62
C THR A 7 23.99 18.27 -52.98
N THR A 8 22.73 18.69 -52.78
CA THR A 8 21.94 19.39 -53.80
C THR A 8 20.58 19.78 -53.21
N VAL A 9 20.20 21.02 -53.52
CA VAL A 9 18.93 21.69 -53.24
C VAL A 9 17.90 21.29 -54.31
N GLU A 10 16.68 20.96 -53.93
CA GLU A 10 15.54 21.11 -54.83
C GLU A 10 14.37 21.76 -54.09
N GLN A 11 13.97 22.92 -54.61
CA GLN A 11 12.88 23.76 -54.18
C GLN A 11 11.56 23.19 -54.71
N ASN A 12 10.51 23.20 -53.90
CA ASN A 12 9.15 23.29 -54.41
C ASN A 12 8.35 24.28 -53.56
N GLN A 13 8.20 25.48 -54.10
CA GLN A 13 7.14 26.43 -53.76
C GLN A 13 5.86 25.96 -54.43
N ILE A 14 4.71 26.08 -53.76
CA ILE A 14 3.48 26.65 -54.35
C ILE A 14 2.39 26.83 -53.26
N HIS A 15 2.06 28.11 -53.06
CA HIS A 15 0.75 28.72 -52.79
C HIS A 15 0.13 28.76 -51.38
N HIS A 16 -0.01 30.01 -50.95
CA HIS A 16 -0.94 30.54 -49.95
C HIS A 16 -2.37 30.00 -50.12
N ASN A 17 -3.00 29.67 -49.00
CA ASN A 17 -4.44 29.92 -48.85
C ASN A 17 -4.74 30.33 -47.40
N LEU A 18 -5.18 31.58 -47.24
CA LEU A 18 -5.68 32.18 -46.01
C LEU A 18 -7.20 31.96 -45.98
N ASN A 19 -7.68 31.14 -45.03
CA ASN A 19 -9.06 31.11 -44.55
C ASN A 19 -8.96 30.73 -43.06
N SER A 20 -9.04 31.66 -42.12
CA SER A 20 -10.25 32.31 -41.56
C SER A 20 -11.11 31.37 -40.71
N LEU A 21 -11.04 31.66 -39.40
CA LEU A 21 -11.95 31.37 -38.28
C LEU A 21 -12.60 29.98 -38.14
N GLY A 22 -12.18 29.31 -37.07
CA GLY A 22 -12.97 28.32 -36.35
C GLY A 22 -12.32 28.04 -35.00
N ASP A 23 -12.76 28.77 -33.96
CA ASP A 23 -12.51 28.45 -32.55
C ASP A 23 -12.99 27.01 -32.30
N VAL A 24 -12.06 26.06 -32.23
CA VAL A 24 -12.34 24.70 -31.75
C VAL A 24 -11.67 24.58 -30.38
N ALA A 25 -12.46 24.86 -29.35
CA ALA A 25 -12.11 24.58 -27.98
C ALA A 25 -11.60 23.13 -27.85
N PRO A 26 -10.52 22.86 -27.10
CA PRO A 26 -10.09 21.49 -26.84
C PRO A 26 -11.23 20.77 -26.13
N LYS A 27 -11.79 19.74 -26.78
CA LYS A 27 -12.71 18.79 -26.15
C LYS A 27 -12.01 18.25 -24.90
N ALA A 28 -12.57 18.55 -23.74
CA ALA A 28 -12.18 17.94 -22.48
C ALA A 28 -12.18 16.42 -22.66
N ILE A 29 -11.02 15.81 -22.43
CA ILE A 29 -10.90 14.37 -22.27
C ILE A 29 -11.81 14.02 -21.09
N PRO A 30 -12.82 13.14 -21.24
CA PRO A 30 -13.56 12.68 -20.08
C PRO A 30 -12.56 11.98 -19.17
N SER A 31 -12.39 12.55 -17.97
CA SER A 31 -11.66 11.95 -16.87
C SER A 31 -12.03 10.48 -16.80
N ALA A 32 -11.03 9.60 -16.92
CA ALA A 32 -11.20 8.20 -16.62
C ALA A 32 -11.68 8.11 -15.16
N GLU A 33 -12.99 7.96 -15.00
CA GLU A 33 -13.63 7.66 -13.74
C GLU A 33 -13.05 6.30 -13.34
N ASN A 34 -12.09 6.37 -12.42
CA ASN A 34 -11.36 5.23 -11.91
C ASN A 34 -12.37 4.39 -11.14
N ASN A 35 -13.07 3.49 -11.84
CA ASN A 35 -13.91 2.45 -11.29
C ASN A 35 -13.02 1.53 -10.47
N LYS A 36 -12.64 1.97 -9.27
CA LYS A 36 -12.05 1.13 -8.23
C LYS A 36 -13.19 0.20 -7.82
N GLU A 37 -13.23 -0.96 -8.46
CA GLU A 37 -14.12 -2.08 -8.16
C GLU A 37 -14.26 -2.20 -6.63
N PRO A 38 -15.48 -2.22 -6.08
CA PRO A 38 -15.68 -2.29 -4.64
C PRO A 38 -14.99 -3.55 -4.13
N ARG A 39 -13.89 -3.39 -3.40
CA ARG A 39 -13.25 -4.54 -2.76
C ARG A 39 -14.28 -5.14 -1.81
N PRO A 40 -14.46 -6.48 -1.81
CA PRO A 40 -15.36 -7.11 -0.85
C PRO A 40 -14.92 -6.68 0.55
N ILE A 41 -15.88 -6.18 1.35
CA ILE A 41 -15.64 -5.85 2.75
C ILE A 41 -15.35 -7.18 3.44
N VAL A 42 -14.07 -7.46 3.70
CA VAL A 42 -13.68 -8.67 4.42
C VAL A 42 -13.92 -8.39 5.90
N GLU A 43 -15.01 -8.93 6.44
CA GLU A 43 -15.22 -8.95 7.89
C GLU A 43 -14.28 -9.99 8.51
N TYR A 44 -13.27 -9.53 9.25
CA TYR A 44 -12.47 -10.38 10.13
C TYR A 44 -12.86 -10.18 11.59
N PRO A 45 -12.69 -11.21 12.46
CA PRO A 45 -13.07 -11.13 13.86
C PRO A 45 -12.46 -9.91 14.57
N HIS A 46 -13.14 -9.35 15.56
CA HIS A 46 -12.56 -8.20 16.28
C HIS A 46 -11.31 -8.58 17.10
N CYS A 47 -11.25 -9.81 17.62
CA CYS A 47 -10.09 -10.31 18.34
C CYS A 47 -9.04 -10.85 17.37
N ILE A 48 -7.84 -10.26 17.41
CA ILE A 48 -6.72 -10.70 16.56
C ILE A 48 -6.37 -12.17 16.75
N ASP A 49 -6.50 -12.74 17.95
CA ASP A 49 -6.13 -14.14 18.21
C ASP A 49 -7.02 -15.15 17.46
N MET A 50 -8.19 -14.73 16.99
CA MET A 50 -9.10 -15.53 16.15
C MET A 50 -8.77 -15.44 14.66
N TRP A 51 -7.78 -14.65 14.25
CA TRP A 51 -7.47 -14.46 12.83
C TRP A 51 -6.78 -15.68 12.22
N THR A 52 -7.27 -16.10 11.07
CA THR A 52 -6.61 -17.07 10.19
C THR A 52 -5.53 -16.37 9.37
N LYS A 53 -4.77 -17.14 8.61
CA LYS A 53 -3.79 -16.61 7.66
C LYS A 53 -4.45 -15.70 6.61
N ASP A 54 -5.65 -16.07 6.16
CA ASP A 54 -6.40 -15.28 5.19
C ASP A 54 -6.91 -13.96 5.79
N HIS A 55 -7.29 -13.95 7.06
CA HIS A 55 -7.65 -12.70 7.76
C HIS A 55 -6.45 -11.75 7.85
N VAL A 56 -5.26 -12.26 8.24
CA VAL A 56 -4.03 -11.45 8.26
C VAL A 56 -3.73 -10.86 6.88
N LYS A 57 -3.78 -11.70 5.83
CA LYS A 57 -3.59 -11.24 4.46
C LYS A 57 -4.60 -10.16 4.09
N SER A 58 -5.88 -10.38 4.38
CA SER A 58 -6.97 -9.46 4.02
C SER A 58 -6.83 -8.12 4.74
N PHE A 59 -6.47 -8.13 6.02
CA PHE A 59 -6.15 -6.91 6.78
C PHE A 59 -5.03 -6.10 6.12
N LEU A 60 -3.92 -6.75 5.75
CA LEU A 60 -2.80 -6.04 5.11
C LEU A 60 -3.18 -5.46 3.74
N LEU A 61 -4.04 -6.15 2.98
CA LEU A 61 -4.55 -5.66 1.70
C LEU A 61 -5.54 -4.49 1.87
N ASP A 62 -6.41 -4.57 2.87
CA ASP A 62 -7.44 -3.56 3.19
C ASP A 62 -6.81 -2.24 3.66
N LYS A 63 -5.80 -2.34 4.53
CA LYS A 63 -5.07 -1.18 5.09
C LYS A 63 -3.96 -0.65 4.19
N GLU A 64 -3.90 -1.11 2.94
CA GLU A 64 -2.87 -0.75 1.96
C GLU A 64 -1.42 -1.08 2.41
N LEU A 65 -1.26 -2.01 3.37
CA LEU A 65 0.00 -2.50 3.93
C LEU A 65 0.58 -3.70 3.15
N ASN A 66 0.34 -3.75 1.85
CA ASN A 66 0.74 -4.86 0.96
C ASN A 66 2.25 -5.17 1.03
N ILE A 67 3.06 -4.15 1.33
CA ILE A 67 4.51 -4.27 1.46
C ILE A 67 4.95 -5.20 2.61
N LEU A 68 4.09 -5.40 3.61
CA LEU A 68 4.34 -6.28 4.75
C LEU A 68 3.93 -7.73 4.49
N LEU A 69 3.23 -8.02 3.37
CA LEU A 69 2.79 -9.38 3.04
C LEU A 69 3.90 -10.41 3.07
N PRO A 70 5.12 -10.16 2.51
CA PRO A 70 6.18 -11.17 2.55
C PRO A 70 6.69 -11.45 3.96
N ALA A 71 6.76 -10.41 4.80
CA ALA A 71 7.21 -10.56 6.18
C ALA A 71 6.19 -11.33 7.04
N PHE A 72 4.90 -11.23 6.70
CA PHE A 72 3.81 -11.87 7.44
C PHE A 72 3.17 -13.04 6.70
N GLU A 73 3.83 -13.55 5.65
CA GLU A 73 3.33 -14.66 4.87
C GLU A 73 3.18 -15.90 5.76
N GLY A 74 1.98 -16.48 5.75
CA GLY A 74 1.66 -17.67 6.52
C GLY A 74 1.47 -17.44 8.03
N MET A 75 1.56 -16.20 8.53
CA MET A 75 1.24 -15.88 9.92
C MET A 75 -0.27 -15.94 10.17
N ASN A 76 -0.65 -16.47 11.33
CA ASN A 76 -2.01 -16.33 11.85
C ASN A 76 -2.07 -15.22 12.91
N GLY A 77 -3.27 -14.93 13.38
CA GLY A 77 -3.54 -13.89 14.37
C GLY A 77 -2.69 -13.96 15.63
N ARG A 78 -2.57 -15.15 16.22
CA ARG A 78 -1.76 -15.35 17.44
C ARG A 78 -0.29 -15.02 17.24
N LEU A 79 0.29 -15.34 16.09
CA LEU A 79 1.68 -15.01 15.80
C LEU A 79 1.82 -13.51 15.52
N LEU A 80 0.87 -12.93 14.79
CA LEU A 80 0.85 -11.49 14.49
C LEU A 80 0.73 -10.64 15.78
N HIS A 81 -0.10 -11.07 16.74
CA HIS A 81 -0.21 -10.45 18.06
C HIS A 81 1.13 -10.46 18.80
N LYS A 82 1.84 -11.59 18.83
CA LYS A 82 3.19 -11.65 19.43
C LYS A 82 4.18 -10.72 18.73
N VAL A 83 4.11 -10.60 17.41
CA VAL A 83 4.94 -9.66 16.66
C VAL A 83 4.61 -8.23 17.06
N TYR A 84 3.33 -7.89 17.20
CA TYR A 84 2.91 -6.60 17.69
C TYR A 84 3.46 -6.30 19.09
N ASP A 85 3.41 -7.25 20.02
CA ASP A 85 4.00 -7.08 21.37
C ASP A 85 5.51 -6.84 21.32
N MET A 86 6.23 -7.56 20.47
CA MET A 86 7.66 -7.33 20.23
C MET A 86 7.92 -5.94 19.65
N CYS A 87 7.06 -5.47 18.75
CA CYS A 87 7.13 -4.11 18.21
C CYS A 87 6.94 -3.07 19.32
N GLN A 88 6.01 -3.28 20.27
CA GLN A 88 5.81 -2.35 21.39
C GLN A 88 7.02 -2.28 22.32
N THR A 89 7.69 -3.40 22.56
CA THR A 89 8.85 -3.46 23.48
C THR A 89 10.16 -2.98 22.83
N SER A 90 10.34 -3.17 21.52
CA SER A 90 11.57 -2.83 20.81
C SER A 90 11.33 -2.27 19.41
N GLN A 91 10.66 -1.12 19.32
CA GLN A 91 10.22 -0.53 18.05
C GLN A 91 11.33 -0.37 17.00
N GLN A 92 12.50 0.15 17.38
CA GLN A 92 13.58 0.41 16.44
C GLN A 92 14.20 -0.89 15.89
N ALA A 93 14.42 -1.89 16.77
CA ALA A 93 14.98 -3.18 16.36
C ALA A 93 14.01 -3.93 15.44
N MET A 94 12.72 -3.93 15.78
CA MET A 94 11.68 -4.56 14.98
C MET A 94 11.49 -3.89 13.63
N PHE A 95 11.52 -2.55 13.57
CA PHE A 95 11.48 -1.84 12.29
C PHE A 95 12.66 -2.24 11.38
N SER A 96 13.88 -2.28 11.91
CA SER A 96 15.07 -2.71 11.15
C SER A 96 14.94 -4.15 10.67
N SER A 97 14.49 -5.07 11.54
CA SER A 97 14.30 -6.48 11.17
C SER A 97 13.24 -6.65 10.08
N LEU A 98 12.08 -6.01 10.21
CA LEU A 98 11.02 -6.07 9.20
C LEU A 98 11.46 -5.46 7.88
N LYS A 99 12.22 -4.36 7.93
CA LYS A 99 12.77 -3.73 6.74
C LYS A 99 13.72 -4.67 6.00
N GLU A 100 14.54 -5.44 6.73
CA GLU A 100 15.38 -6.48 6.13
C GLU A 100 14.56 -7.64 5.56
N ASP A 101 13.54 -8.14 6.26
CA ASP A 101 12.66 -9.20 5.77
C ASP A 101 11.96 -8.81 4.47
N VAL A 102 11.42 -7.59 4.42
CA VAL A 102 10.81 -7.04 3.20
C VAL A 102 11.84 -6.88 2.10
N SER A 103 13.06 -6.43 2.40
CA SER A 103 14.13 -6.26 1.40
C SER A 103 14.64 -7.59 0.85
N ARG A 104 14.54 -8.68 1.61
CA ARG A 104 14.86 -10.05 1.16
C ARG A 104 13.77 -10.64 0.26
N SER A 105 12.53 -10.17 0.40
CA SER A 105 11.47 -10.54 -0.51
C SER A 105 11.75 -9.97 -1.90
N GLN A 106 11.39 -10.69 -2.96
CA GLN A 106 11.64 -10.27 -4.36
C GLN A 106 10.85 -9.00 -4.77
N ILE A 107 10.22 -8.31 -3.82
CA ILE A 107 9.48 -7.08 -4.03
C ILE A 107 10.48 -5.91 -4.06
N ILE A 108 10.48 -5.15 -5.16
CA ILE A 108 11.34 -3.97 -5.38
C ILE A 108 10.78 -2.76 -4.61
N THR A 109 10.46 -2.91 -3.32
CA THR A 109 9.95 -1.84 -2.47
C THR A 109 10.54 -1.94 -1.08
N THR A 110 10.89 -0.80 -0.49
CA THR A 110 11.45 -0.75 0.87
C THR A 110 10.37 -0.38 1.86
N LEU A 111 10.30 -1.10 2.98
CA LEU A 111 9.41 -0.73 4.09
C LEU A 111 9.76 0.67 4.60
N SER A 112 8.80 1.59 4.54
CA SER A 112 8.97 2.93 5.09
C SER A 112 8.58 2.96 6.56
N LEU A 113 9.09 3.96 7.30
CA LEU A 113 8.67 4.19 8.69
C LEU A 113 7.16 4.48 8.78
N LYS A 114 6.61 5.15 7.77
CA LYS A 114 5.17 5.45 7.70
C LYS A 114 4.36 4.15 7.66
N ASP A 115 4.71 3.21 6.79
CA ASP A 115 3.99 1.93 6.67
C ASP A 115 4.04 1.13 7.97
N TYR A 116 5.21 1.12 8.63
CA TYR A 116 5.39 0.47 9.93
C TYR A 116 4.52 1.10 11.02
N LEU A 117 4.48 2.43 11.11
CA LEU A 117 3.65 3.11 12.10
C LEU A 117 2.15 2.95 11.80
N THR A 118 1.76 2.98 10.53
CA THR A 118 0.38 2.68 10.10
C THR A 118 0.00 1.26 10.50
N PHE A 119 0.87 0.28 10.31
CA PHE A 119 0.64 -1.09 10.78
C PHE A 119 0.34 -1.15 12.28
N LEU A 120 1.18 -0.51 13.11
CA LEU A 120 1.00 -0.52 14.57
C LEU A 120 -0.30 0.15 15.01
N GLU A 121 -0.70 1.25 14.36
CA GLU A 121 -1.91 1.96 14.73
C GLU A 121 -3.17 1.18 14.32
N GLU A 122 -3.19 0.62 13.10
CA GLU A 122 -4.34 -0.11 12.59
C GLU A 122 -4.56 -1.43 13.35
N ILE A 123 -3.49 -2.14 13.69
CA ILE A 123 -3.61 -3.45 14.35
C ILE A 123 -4.02 -3.35 15.81
N LYS A 124 -3.66 -2.25 16.49
CA LYS A 124 -3.94 -1.99 17.91
C LYS A 124 -5.44 -2.07 18.22
N VAL A 125 -6.30 -1.75 17.26
CA VAL A 125 -7.77 -1.81 17.41
C VAL A 125 -8.27 -3.25 17.65
N TYR A 126 -7.52 -4.25 17.22
CA TYR A 126 -7.90 -5.66 17.29
C TYR A 126 -7.18 -6.43 18.41
N VAL A 127 -6.21 -5.78 19.06
CA VAL A 127 -5.44 -6.36 20.16
C VAL A 127 -6.24 -6.16 21.46
N PRO A 128 -6.67 -7.24 22.14
CA PRO A 128 -7.38 -7.10 23.40
C PRO A 128 -6.47 -6.40 24.43
N TYR A 129 -7.01 -5.37 25.10
CA TYR A 129 -6.27 -4.66 26.13
C TYR A 129 -5.88 -5.63 27.26
N THR A 130 -4.59 -5.97 27.36
CA THR A 130 -4.03 -6.59 28.55
C THR A 130 -3.95 -5.51 29.62
N THR A 131 -5.06 -5.31 30.32
CA THR A 131 -5.15 -4.41 31.46
C THR A 131 -4.32 -4.98 32.60
N ASN A 132 -3.07 -4.55 32.72
CA ASN A 132 -2.43 -4.41 34.03
C ASN A 132 -2.81 -3.09 34.72
N ASP A 133 -3.61 -2.24 34.07
CA ASP A 133 -4.27 -1.12 34.74
C ASP A 133 -5.67 -0.88 34.17
N ARG A 134 -6.67 -1.06 35.05
CA ARG A 134 -8.07 -0.64 34.94
C ARG A 134 -8.95 -1.33 33.88
N LEU A 135 -9.66 -2.34 34.36
CA LEU A 135 -10.93 -2.85 33.84
C LEU A 135 -11.84 -1.72 33.33
N ASN A 136 -12.00 -1.63 32.00
CA ASN A 136 -13.20 -1.09 31.38
C ASN A 136 -14.09 -2.29 31.02
N PRO A 137 -15.28 -2.45 31.62
CA PRO A 137 -16.07 -3.68 31.52
C PRO A 137 -16.63 -4.01 30.12
N THR A 138 -16.41 -3.16 29.11
CA THR A 138 -16.94 -3.38 27.76
C THR A 138 -16.09 -4.34 26.90
N SER A 139 -14.86 -4.67 27.30
CA SER A 139 -13.93 -5.50 26.48
C SER A 139 -13.88 -6.99 26.87
N ALA A 140 -14.77 -7.47 27.74
CA ALA A 140 -14.73 -8.84 28.27
C ALA A 140 -15.25 -9.93 27.29
N ILE A 141 -15.50 -9.61 26.02
CA ILE A 141 -16.14 -10.55 25.07
C ILE A 141 -15.12 -11.48 24.38
N CYS A 142 -13.81 -11.26 24.52
CA CYS A 142 -12.82 -12.13 23.88
C CYS A 142 -12.47 -13.42 24.68
N ASN A 143 -13.00 -13.62 25.89
CA ASN A 143 -12.61 -14.72 26.78
C ASN A 143 -13.65 -15.84 26.95
N LEU A 144 -14.73 -15.88 26.16
CA LEU A 144 -15.74 -16.94 26.28
C LEU A 144 -16.31 -17.34 24.90
N MET A 145 -15.60 -18.23 24.20
CA MET A 145 -16.16 -19.31 23.38
C MET A 145 -15.18 -20.49 23.35
#